data_AF-A0A953HGD6-F1
#
_entry.id   AF-A0A953HGD6-F1
#
_cell.length_a   1.000
_cell.length_b   1.000
_cell.length_c   1.000
_cell.angle_alpha   90.00
_cell.angle_beta   90.00
_cell.angle_gamma   90.00
#
_symmetry.space_group_name_H-M   'P 1'
#
loop_
_entity.id
_entity.type
_entity.pdbx_description
1 polymer ?
#
loop_
_entity_poly.entity_id
_entity_poly.type
_entity_poly.pdbx_seq_one_letter_code
_entity_poly.pdbx_strand_id
1 'polypeptide(L)'
;MGSSARLTVVSHFQHSTYQGSPIAEEAIGRIARLHAIEKEARWSPPARRAELRKARAALVFDDLEAWLAKQLTTISGKSLVATAIRYALTQMERLHPYVDRSISELDNNAAERSMRAIAFERINYLCLLRNRWKGRRHRLHPDLNPQTQPTPGSPTPSPVSRTTRSPRSTLCSPRT
;
A
#
# COMPACT_ATOMS: atom_id res chain seq x y z
N MET A 1 8.56 -0.90 -4.53
CA MET A 1 7.20 -0.95 -3.95
C MET A 1 6.35 -1.77 -4.90
N GLY A 2 6.33 -3.09 -4.74
CA GLY A 2 5.41 -3.96 -5.48
C GLY A 2 4.12 -4.02 -4.68
N SER A 3 3.12 -3.25 -5.10
CA SER A 3 1.77 -3.36 -4.55
C SER A 3 1.07 -4.50 -5.27
N SER A 4 0.60 -5.49 -4.51
CA SER A 4 -0.15 -6.63 -5.05
C SER A 4 -1.22 -6.17 -6.01
N ALA A 5 -1.29 -6.77 -7.20
CA ALA A 5 -2.37 -6.51 -8.15
C ALA A 5 -3.75 -6.62 -7.46
N ARG A 6 -3.86 -7.51 -6.45
CA ARG A 6 -5.03 -7.66 -5.57
C ARG A 6 -5.30 -6.41 -4.72
N LEU A 7 -4.27 -5.80 -4.16
CA LEU A 7 -4.40 -4.57 -3.37
C LEU A 7 -4.71 -3.38 -4.28
N THR A 8 -4.15 -3.30 -5.49
CA THR A 8 -4.32 -2.12 -6.33
C THR A 8 -5.72 -2.04 -6.94
N VAL A 9 -6.26 -3.13 -7.50
CA VAL A 9 -7.61 -3.14 -8.07
C VAL A 9 -8.66 -2.91 -6.99
N VAL A 10 -8.59 -3.67 -5.89
CA VAL A 10 -9.55 -3.53 -4.78
C VAL A 10 -9.42 -2.17 -4.08
N SER A 11 -8.20 -1.63 -3.92
CA SER A 11 -8.01 -0.31 -3.29
C SER A 11 -8.60 0.82 -4.13
N HIS A 12 -8.49 0.77 -5.46
CA HIS A 12 -9.12 1.79 -6.32
C HIS A 12 -10.64 1.78 -6.18
N PHE A 13 -11.26 0.60 -6.08
CA PHE A 13 -12.70 0.49 -5.83
C PHE A 13 -13.08 0.85 -4.38
N GLN A 14 -12.25 0.55 -3.38
CA GLN A 14 -12.49 0.91 -1.97
C GLN A 14 -12.51 2.42 -1.73
N HIS A 15 -11.69 3.19 -2.45
CA HIS A 15 -11.78 4.66 -2.38
C HIS A 15 -13.11 5.17 -2.92
N SER A 16 -13.68 4.51 -3.93
CA SER A 16 -15.00 4.85 -4.46
C SER A 16 -16.19 4.29 -3.66
N THR A 17 -16.02 3.22 -2.88
CA THR A 17 -17.07 2.77 -1.94
C THR A 17 -17.22 3.74 -0.78
N TYR A 18 -16.15 4.42 -0.36
CA TYR A 18 -16.25 5.51 0.62
C TYR A 18 -17.12 6.67 0.09
N GLN A 19 -17.25 6.80 -1.22
CA GLN A 19 -18.13 7.76 -1.90
C GLN A 19 -19.55 7.22 -2.15
N GLY A 20 -19.89 6.02 -1.63
CA GLY A 20 -21.24 5.44 -1.72
C GLY A 20 -21.65 4.98 -3.13
N SER A 21 -20.69 4.64 -4.00
CA SER A 21 -21.00 4.21 -5.36
C SER A 21 -21.48 2.75 -5.39
N PRO A 22 -22.73 2.46 -5.81
CA PRO A 22 -23.24 1.09 -5.91
C PRO A 22 -22.45 0.25 -6.93
N ILE A 23 -21.84 0.90 -7.93
CA ILE A 23 -20.97 0.25 -8.92
C ILE A 23 -19.71 -0.31 -8.23
N ALA A 24 -19.15 0.41 -7.27
CA ALA A 24 -17.94 -0.03 -6.59
C ALA A 24 -18.19 -1.25 -5.68
N GLU A 25 -19.33 -1.27 -4.98
CA GLU A 25 -19.73 -2.41 -4.13
C GLU A 25 -19.95 -3.67 -4.97
N GLU A 26 -20.67 -3.52 -6.08
CA GLU A 26 -21.02 -4.61 -6.99
C GLU A 26 -19.77 -5.16 -7.73
N ALA A 27 -18.78 -4.31 -8.01
CA ALA A 27 -17.46 -4.73 -8.49
C ALA A 27 -16.71 -5.56 -7.43
N ILE A 28 -16.66 -5.09 -6.18
CA ILE A 28 -16.01 -5.82 -5.07
C ILE A 28 -16.69 -7.17 -4.84
N GLY A 29 -18.02 -7.24 -4.92
CA GLY A 29 -18.78 -8.49 -4.81
C GLY A 29 -18.41 -9.52 -5.88
N ARG A 30 -18.25 -9.10 -7.15
CA ARG A 30 -17.75 -10.00 -8.22
C ARG A 30 -16.33 -10.46 -7.98
N ILE A 31 -15.43 -9.56 -7.58
CA ILE A 31 -14.04 -9.90 -7.27
C ILE A 31 -13.98 -10.88 -6.08
N ALA A 32 -14.85 -10.73 -5.08
CA ALA A 32 -14.95 -11.64 -3.95
C ALA A 32 -15.39 -13.05 -4.39
N ARG A 33 -16.35 -13.17 -5.32
CA ARG A 33 -16.77 -14.46 -5.89
C ARG A 33 -15.61 -15.19 -6.57
N LEU A 34 -14.79 -14.46 -7.35
CA LEU A 34 -13.60 -15.02 -7.98
C LEU A 34 -12.60 -15.56 -6.96
N HIS A 35 -12.39 -14.83 -5.86
CA HIS A 35 -11.52 -15.28 -4.77
C HIS A 35 -12.09 -16.49 -4.00
N ALA A 36 -13.41 -16.63 -3.90
CA ALA A 36 -14.03 -17.80 -3.28
C ALA A 36 -13.70 -19.07 -4.09
N ILE A 37 -13.82 -19.00 -5.42
CA ILE A 37 -13.44 -20.09 -6.33
C ILE A 37 -11.96 -20.45 -6.15
N GLU A 38 -11.08 -19.44 -6.09
CA GLU A 38 -9.64 -19.68 -5.91
C GLU A 38 -9.32 -20.31 -4.53
N LYS A 39 -10.09 -19.96 -3.49
CA LYS A 39 -9.94 -20.57 -2.15
C LYS A 39 -10.32 -22.05 -2.15
N GLU A 40 -11.35 -22.44 -2.90
CA GLU A 40 -11.72 -23.85 -3.11
C GLU A 40 -10.65 -24.58 -3.93
N ALA A 41 -10.16 -23.95 -5.00
CA ALA A 41 -9.21 -24.54 -5.92
C ALA A 41 -7.79 -24.71 -5.31
N ARG A 42 -7.46 -23.93 -4.27
CA ARG A 42 -6.17 -24.01 -3.54
C ARG A 42 -5.90 -25.38 -2.93
N TRP A 43 -6.94 -26.04 -2.41
CA TRP A 43 -6.83 -27.36 -1.78
C TRP A 43 -6.97 -28.53 -2.77
N SER A 44 -7.18 -28.23 -4.05
CA SER A 44 -7.30 -29.23 -5.11
C SER A 44 -5.95 -29.54 -5.77
N PRO A 45 -5.76 -30.76 -6.32
CA PRO A 45 -4.62 -31.11 -7.16
C PRO A 45 -4.50 -30.16 -8.39
N PRO A 46 -3.29 -29.96 -8.95
CA PRO A 46 -3.07 -28.99 -10.04
C PRO A 46 -3.95 -29.20 -11.28
N ALA A 47 -4.22 -30.45 -11.67
CA ALA A 47 -5.09 -30.77 -12.79
C ALA A 47 -6.55 -30.36 -12.50
N ARG A 48 -7.07 -30.78 -11.34
CA ARG A 48 -8.42 -30.42 -10.89
C ARG A 48 -8.59 -28.92 -10.69
N ARG A 49 -7.53 -28.23 -10.25
CA ARG A 49 -7.50 -26.77 -10.12
C ARG A 49 -7.66 -26.08 -11.47
N ALA A 50 -6.96 -26.54 -12.51
CA ALA A 50 -7.09 -25.97 -13.85
C ALA A 50 -8.51 -26.20 -14.42
N GLU A 51 -9.07 -27.40 -14.23
CA GLU A 51 -10.46 -27.70 -14.62
C GLU A 51 -11.48 -26.78 -13.92
N LEU A 52 -11.36 -26.62 -12.59
CA LEU A 52 -12.25 -25.75 -11.81
C LEU A 52 -12.16 -24.28 -12.27
N ARG A 53 -10.94 -23.81 -12.57
CA ARG A 53 -10.72 -22.46 -13.08
C ARG A 53 -11.35 -22.28 -14.45
N LYS A 54 -11.15 -23.22 -15.38
CA LYS A 54 -11.78 -23.17 -16.72
C LYS A 54 -13.31 -23.20 -16.64
N ALA A 55 -13.86 -24.06 -15.79
CA ALA A 55 -15.30 -24.24 -15.70
C ALA A 55 -16.02 -23.09 -14.99
N ARG A 56 -15.41 -22.49 -13.96
CA ARG A 56 -16.07 -21.49 -13.10
C ARG A 56 -15.42 -20.12 -13.18
N ALA A 57 -14.10 -20.07 -13.08
CA ALA A 57 -13.40 -18.78 -12.98
C ALA A 57 -13.40 -18.02 -14.32
N ALA A 58 -13.30 -18.72 -15.46
CA ALA A 58 -13.41 -18.10 -16.78
C ALA A 58 -14.76 -17.37 -16.96
N LEU A 59 -15.87 -18.05 -16.62
CA LEU A 59 -17.21 -17.46 -16.71
C LEU A 59 -17.37 -16.20 -15.85
N VAL A 60 -16.80 -16.22 -14.63
CA VAL A 60 -16.83 -15.06 -13.73
C VAL A 60 -15.94 -13.93 -14.25
N PHE A 61 -14.82 -14.26 -14.91
CA PHE A 61 -13.96 -13.29 -15.55
C PHE A 61 -14.67 -12.58 -16.70
N ASP A 62 -15.26 -13.35 -17.62
CA ASP A 62 -15.95 -12.81 -18.79
C ASP A 62 -17.16 -11.96 -18.39
N ASP A 63 -17.95 -12.41 -17.41
CA ASP A 63 -19.08 -11.64 -16.88
C ASP A 63 -18.63 -10.33 -16.22
N LEU A 64 -17.54 -10.37 -15.43
CA LEU A 64 -16.98 -9.17 -14.81
C LEU A 64 -16.46 -8.18 -15.87
N GLU A 65 -15.75 -8.66 -16.89
CA GLU A 65 -15.20 -7.82 -17.95
C GLU A 65 -16.31 -7.13 -18.75
N ALA A 66 -17.29 -7.91 -19.19
CA ALA A 66 -18.44 -7.41 -19.93
C ALA A 66 -19.25 -6.41 -19.09
N TRP A 67 -19.41 -6.67 -17.79
CA TRP A 67 -20.11 -5.77 -16.89
C TRP A 67 -19.34 -4.46 -16.68
N LEU A 68 -18.02 -4.52 -16.43
CA LEU A 68 -17.17 -3.34 -16.27
C LEU A 68 -17.12 -2.47 -17.54
N ALA A 69 -17.04 -3.10 -18.72
CA ALA A 69 -17.08 -2.41 -20.00
C ALA A 69 -18.40 -1.65 -20.19
N LYS A 70 -19.54 -2.26 -19.82
CA LYS A 70 -20.85 -1.60 -19.84
C LYS A 70 -20.89 -0.41 -18.88
N GLN A 71 -20.42 -0.57 -17.65
CA GLN A 71 -20.41 0.53 -16.67
C GLN A 71 -19.59 1.73 -17.16
N LEU A 72 -18.50 1.49 -17.88
CA LEU A 72 -17.65 2.53 -18.44
C LEU A 72 -18.36 3.42 -19.47
N THR A 73 -19.39 2.91 -20.15
CA THR A 73 -20.23 3.70 -21.08
C THR A 73 -21.24 4.60 -20.36
N THR A 74 -21.62 4.25 -19.12
CA THR A 74 -22.62 4.96 -18.33
C THR A 74 -22.02 6.07 -17.49
N ILE A 75 -20.79 5.89 -17.01
CA ILE A 75 -20.11 6.84 -16.12
C ILE A 75 -19.30 7.88 -16.89
N SER A 76 -19.17 9.07 -16.31
CA SER A 76 -18.26 10.10 -16.85
C SER A 76 -16.81 9.60 -16.81
N GLY A 77 -16.12 9.70 -17.95
CA GLY A 77 -14.76 9.19 -18.12
C GLY A 77 -13.70 9.82 -17.19
N LYS A 78 -13.98 11.01 -16.63
CA LYS A 78 -13.11 11.71 -15.68
C LYS A 78 -13.31 11.30 -14.21
N SER A 79 -14.28 10.43 -13.93
CA SER A 79 -14.53 9.95 -12.57
C SER A 79 -13.40 9.04 -12.08
N LEU A 80 -13.14 9.05 -10.77
CA LEU A 80 -12.20 8.11 -10.12
C LEU A 80 -12.61 6.66 -10.37
N VAL A 81 -13.92 6.38 -10.38
CA VAL A 81 -14.49 5.07 -10.71
C VAL A 81 -14.11 4.66 -12.12
N ALA A 82 -14.23 5.55 -13.12
CA ALA A 82 -13.83 5.22 -14.50
C ALA A 82 -12.34 4.88 -14.61
N THR A 83 -11.47 5.56 -13.85
CA THR A 83 -10.04 5.22 -13.79
C THR A 83 -9.81 3.86 -13.15
N ALA A 84 -10.53 3.54 -12.07
CA ALA A 84 -10.48 2.22 -11.44
C ALA A 84 -10.92 1.11 -12.40
N ILE A 85 -12.01 1.32 -13.14
CA ILE A 85 -12.53 0.37 -14.12
C ILE A 85 -11.53 0.14 -15.26
N ARG A 86 -10.97 1.22 -15.84
CA ARG A 86 -9.95 1.10 -16.89
C ARG A 86 -8.74 0.29 -16.41
N TYR A 87 -8.26 0.59 -15.20
CA TYR A 87 -7.15 -0.14 -14.61
C TYR A 87 -7.49 -1.63 -14.41
N ALA A 88 -8.70 -1.93 -13.92
CA ALA A 88 -9.17 -3.30 -13.75
C ALA A 88 -9.20 -4.07 -15.08
N LEU A 89 -9.76 -3.48 -16.14
CA LEU A 89 -9.81 -4.11 -17.48
C LEU A 89 -8.40 -4.44 -18.02
N THR A 90 -7.46 -3.50 -17.93
CA THR A 90 -6.06 -3.74 -18.34
C THR A 90 -5.38 -4.84 -17.52
N GLN A 91 -5.72 -4.97 -16.23
CA GLN A 91 -5.21 -6.08 -15.41
C GLN A 91 -5.85 -7.41 -15.82
N MET A 92 -7.15 -7.43 -16.10
CA MET A 92 -7.87 -8.66 -16.47
C MET A 92 -7.33 -9.29 -17.75
N GLU A 93 -7.02 -8.49 -18.77
CA GLU A 93 -6.38 -8.95 -20.01
C GLU A 93 -5.05 -9.67 -19.73
N ARG A 94 -4.25 -9.13 -18.79
CA ARG A 94 -2.98 -9.74 -18.38
C ARG A 94 -3.17 -11.00 -17.53
N LEU A 95 -4.29 -11.09 -16.82
CA LEU A 95 -4.61 -12.23 -16.00
C LEU A 95 -5.11 -13.40 -16.83
N HIS A 96 -5.75 -13.21 -17.99
CA HIS A 96 -6.35 -14.28 -18.81
C HIS A 96 -5.54 -15.61 -18.88
N PRO A 97 -4.21 -15.61 -19.09
CA PRO A 97 -3.40 -16.83 -19.12
C PRO A 97 -3.35 -17.64 -17.81
N TYR A 98 -3.78 -17.07 -16.68
CA TYR A 98 -3.81 -17.74 -15.37
C TYR A 98 -4.86 -18.86 -15.32
N VAL A 99 -5.95 -18.74 -16.09
CA VAL A 99 -7.03 -19.73 -16.13
C VAL A 99 -6.48 -21.05 -16.65
N ASP A 100 -5.58 -20.99 -17.64
CA ASP A 100 -4.95 -22.15 -18.25
C ASP A 100 -3.79 -22.72 -17.43
N ARG A 101 -3.07 -21.87 -16.68
CA ARG A 101 -1.86 -22.26 -15.94
C ARG A 101 -2.18 -22.58 -14.47
N SER A 102 -2.08 -23.86 -14.10
CA SER A 102 -2.29 -24.31 -12.71
C SER A 102 -1.27 -23.77 -11.70
N ILE A 103 -0.06 -23.43 -12.17
CA ILE A 103 1.03 -22.86 -11.35
C ILE A 103 0.85 -21.37 -11.05
N SER A 104 0.06 -20.66 -11.85
CA SER A 104 -0.17 -19.23 -11.66
C SER A 104 -1.21 -19.04 -10.56
N GLU A 105 -0.88 -18.22 -9.57
CA GLU A 105 -1.83 -17.70 -8.59
C GLU A 105 -2.60 -16.52 -9.20
N LEU A 106 -3.85 -16.33 -8.76
CA LEU A 106 -4.68 -15.20 -9.15
C LEU A 106 -4.06 -13.84 -8.73
N ASP A 107 -3.18 -13.83 -7.72
CA ASP A 107 -2.56 -12.61 -7.24
C ASP A 107 -1.04 -12.71 -7.16
N ASN A 108 -0.39 -11.55 -7.09
CA ASN A 108 1.07 -11.44 -7.00
C ASN A 108 1.59 -11.66 -5.56
N ASN A 109 0.77 -12.16 -4.63
CA ASN A 109 1.14 -12.17 -3.21
C ASN A 109 2.28 -13.14 -2.91
N ALA A 110 2.36 -14.28 -3.60
CA ALA A 110 3.48 -15.21 -3.41
C ALA A 110 4.82 -14.57 -3.78
N ALA A 111 4.89 -13.91 -4.94
CA ALA A 111 6.09 -13.21 -5.38
C ALA A 111 6.42 -12.00 -4.50
N GLU A 112 5.42 -11.26 -4.03
CA GLU A 112 5.66 -10.16 -3.11
C GLU A 112 6.16 -10.63 -1.75
N ARG A 113 5.59 -11.70 -1.20
CA ARG A 113 6.05 -12.30 0.06
C ARG A 113 7.50 -12.74 -0.04
N SER A 114 7.91 -13.39 -1.13
CA SER A 114 9.30 -13.82 -1.31
C SER A 114 10.26 -12.65 -1.49
N MET A 115 9.89 -11.61 -2.24
CA MET A 115 10.73 -10.42 -2.42
C MET A 115 10.79 -9.51 -1.18
N ARG A 116 9.79 -9.56 -0.29
CA ARG A 116 9.70 -8.65 0.86
C ARG A 116 10.88 -8.83 1.82
N ALA A 117 11.37 -10.06 2.01
CA ALA A 117 12.57 -10.33 2.80
C ALA A 117 13.81 -9.59 2.27
N ILE A 118 14.08 -9.72 0.97
CA ILE A 118 15.21 -9.06 0.27
C ILE A 118 15.09 -7.54 0.33
N ALA A 119 13.86 -7.01 0.20
CA ALA A 119 13.62 -5.57 0.26
C ALA A 119 13.88 -4.99 1.67
N PHE A 120 13.53 -5.73 2.73
CA PHE A 120 13.80 -5.30 4.11
C PHE A 120 15.29 -5.21 4.41
N GLU A 121 16.10 -6.16 3.93
CA GLU A 121 17.56 -6.13 4.11
C GLU A 121 18.19 -4.89 3.47
N ARG A 122 17.75 -4.54 2.26
CA ARG A 122 18.21 -3.33 1.55
C ARG A 122 17.82 -2.04 2.26
N ILE A 123 16.59 -1.95 2.77
CA ILE A 123 16.10 -0.78 3.52
C ILE A 123 16.85 -0.66 4.86
N ASN A 124 17.08 -1.77 5.56
CA ASN A 124 17.85 -1.78 6.80
C ASN A 124 19.28 -1.30 6.58
N TYR A 125 19.95 -1.78 5.53
CA TYR A 125 21.28 -1.32 5.17
C TYR A 125 21.33 0.19 4.85
N LEU A 126 20.39 0.68 4.04
CA LEU A 126 20.23 2.12 3.75
C LEU A 126 19.94 2.94 5.01
N CYS A 127 19.13 2.43 5.94
CA CYS A 127 18.84 3.08 7.21
C CYS A 127 20.07 3.16 8.12
N LEU A 128 20.87 2.09 8.22
CA LEU A 128 22.13 2.09 8.96
C LEU A 128 23.12 3.11 8.37
N LEU A 129 23.26 3.14 7.04
CA LEU A 129 24.11 4.12 6.35
C LEU A 129 23.63 5.57 6.58
N ARG A 130 22.32 5.81 6.56
CA ARG A 130 21.73 7.14 6.79
C ARG A 130 21.93 7.62 8.24
N ASN A 131 21.80 6.72 9.22
CA ASN A 131 22.01 7.06 10.63
C ASN A 131 23.49 7.39 10.93
N ARG A 132 24.43 6.77 10.19
CA ARG A 132 25.87 7.10 10.23
C ARG A 132 26.20 8.50 9.68
N TRP A 133 25.36 9.07 8.81
CA TRP A 133 25.50 10.44 8.29
C TRP A 133 24.94 11.51 9.24
N LYS A 134 23.88 11.20 9.98
CA LYS A 134 23.32 12.14 10.98
C LYS A 134 24.22 12.34 12.19
N GLY A 135 24.95 11.31 12.64
CA GLY A 135 25.91 11.40 13.75
C GLY A 135 27.21 12.17 13.46
N ARG A 136 27.49 12.51 12.19
CA ARG A 136 28.65 13.33 11.80
C ARG A 136 28.34 14.81 11.63
N ARG A 137 27.07 15.19 11.44
CA ARG A 137 26.67 16.58 11.17
C ARG A 137 26.66 17.46 12.43
N HIS A 138 26.55 16.85 13.62
CA HIS A 138 26.54 17.57 14.91
C HIS A 138 27.95 17.90 15.45
N ARG A 139 29.01 17.69 14.65
CA ARG A 139 30.41 17.89 15.07
C ARG A 139 31.14 18.99 14.29
N LEU A 140 30.45 19.69 13.40
CA LEU A 140 31.04 20.74 12.55
C LEU A 140 30.13 21.97 12.57
N HIS A 141 30.03 22.62 13.72
CA HIS A 141 29.74 24.05 13.76
C HIS A 141 30.58 24.64 14.91
N PRO A 142 31.73 25.26 14.62
CA PRO A 142 32.42 26.07 15.61
C PRO A 142 31.58 27.35 15.81
N ASP A 143 31.09 27.54 17.04
CA ASP A 143 30.41 28.76 17.45
C ASP A 143 31.38 29.96 17.31
N LEU A 144 31.20 30.72 16.24
CA LEU A 144 31.67 32.09 16.15
C LEU A 144 30.45 32.96 15.88
N ASN A 145 29.90 33.56 16.93
CA ASN A 145 29.17 34.81 16.76
C ASN A 145 29.75 35.85 17.73
N PRO A 146 30.50 36.85 17.22
CA PRO A 146 30.90 38.00 18.00
C PRO A 146 29.72 38.98 18.09
N GLN A 147 29.66 39.77 19.16
CA GLN A 147 28.70 40.85 19.43
C GLN A 147 27.50 40.49 20.31
N THR A 148 27.76 40.37 21.62
CA THR A 148 26.84 40.92 22.63
C THR A 148 27.68 41.51 23.76
N GLN A 149 28.01 42.81 23.68
CA GLN A 149 28.54 43.53 24.84
C GLN A 149 27.39 43.80 25.83
N PRO A 150 27.60 43.66 27.15
CA PRO A 150 26.56 43.89 28.14
C PRO A 150 26.36 45.40 28.37
N THR A 151 25.13 45.90 28.18
CA THR A 151 24.71 47.24 28.61
C THR A 151 24.44 47.26 30.12
N PRO A 152 24.93 48.26 30.88
CA PRO A 152 24.74 48.33 32.31
C PRO A 152 23.38 48.98 32.66
N GLY A 153 22.59 48.34 33.53
CA GLY A 153 21.50 49.04 34.22
C GLY A 153 20.10 48.42 34.14
N SER A 154 19.94 47.12 34.41
CA SER A 154 18.61 46.56 34.70
C SER A 154 18.62 45.72 35.99
N PRO A 155 17.62 45.90 36.87
CA PRO A 155 17.61 45.39 38.24
C PRO A 155 17.44 43.87 38.32
N THR A 156 18.09 43.30 39.34
CA THR A 156 18.12 41.89 39.70
C THR A 156 16.70 41.33 39.91
N PRO A 157 16.27 40.30 39.18
CA PRO A 157 15.07 39.55 39.55
C PRO A 157 15.39 38.50 40.63
N SER A 158 14.62 38.54 41.72
CA SER A 158 14.61 37.60 42.84
C SER A 158 14.43 36.13 42.41
N PRO A 159 14.90 35.16 43.22
CA PRO A 159 14.96 33.75 42.80
C PRO A 159 13.57 33.10 42.89
N VAL A 160 12.94 32.89 41.74
CA VAL A 160 11.76 32.02 41.64
C VAL A 160 12.21 30.60 41.33
N SER A 161 11.75 29.68 42.17
CA SER A 161 12.10 28.26 42.25
C SER A 161 12.13 27.53 40.89
N ARG A 162 13.23 26.81 40.64
CA ARG A 162 13.34 25.83 39.54
C ARG A 162 12.35 24.69 39.77
N THR A 163 11.24 24.70 39.05
CA THR A 163 10.50 23.47 38.78
C THR A 163 11.21 22.74 37.65
N THR A 164 11.89 21.64 38.00
CA THR A 164 12.46 20.67 37.07
C THR A 164 11.36 20.05 36.22
N ARG A 165 11.15 20.57 35.01
CA ARG A 165 10.32 19.91 34.00
C ARG A 165 11.14 18.80 33.36
N SER A 166 10.88 17.56 33.80
CA SER A 166 11.42 16.33 33.20
C SER A 166 11.12 16.29 31.69
N PRO A 167 12.12 16.03 30.81
CA PRO A 167 11.88 15.95 29.38
C PRO A 167 11.09 14.69 29.06
N ARG A 168 9.92 14.90 28.47
CA ARG A 168 8.99 13.91 27.94
C ARG A 168 9.74 13.03 26.93
N SER A 169 10.10 11.82 27.35
CA SER A 169 10.65 10.75 26.51
C SER A 169 9.67 10.45 25.38
N THR A 170 9.98 10.92 24.18
CA THR A 170 9.28 10.49 22.95
C THR A 170 9.89 9.16 22.54
N LEU A 171 9.41 8.10 23.19
CA LEU A 171 9.68 6.72 22.80
C LEU A 171 9.05 6.48 21.43
N CYS A 172 9.92 6.35 20.43
CA CYS A 172 9.59 5.86 19.11
C CYS A 172 9.45 4.32 19.22
N SER A 173 8.24 3.82 19.44
CA SER A 173 7.96 2.39 19.42
C SER A 173 7.80 1.90 17.98
N PRO A 174 8.45 0.78 17.58
CA PRO A 174 8.16 0.12 16.32
C PRO A 174 6.81 -0.59 16.43
N ARG A 175 5.91 -0.30 15.49
CA ARG A 175 4.60 -0.96 15.39
C ARG A 175 4.80 -2.34 14.74
N THR A 176 4.40 -3.38 15.45
CA THR A 176 4.32 -4.78 15.02
C THR A 176 3.34 -4.95 13.88
#